data_AF-A0A0B6ZA78-F1
#
_entry.id   AF-A0A0B6ZA78-F1
#
_cell.length_a   1.000
_cell.length_b   1.000
_cell.length_c   1.000
_cell.angle_alpha   90.00
_cell.angle_beta   90.00
_cell.angle_gamma   90.00
#
_symmetry.space_group_name_H-M   'P 1'
#
loop_
_entity.id
_entity.type
_entity.pdbx_description
1 polymer ?
#
loop_
_entity_poly.entity_id
_entity_poly.type
_entity_poly.pdbx_seq_one_letter_code
_entity_poly.pdbx_strand_id
1 'polypeptide(L)'
;MSVIVSAPESKLWEEICKEFALQRPPFDPDDDNESVTTEYDEFNPAKHNPVFYGKMYAKVDVDSDINADFDSSLSHPSCVGYSFINKPPKLDKTPAAMPPNRFTCPPAEYLNYYVFPYLLPALEEMMKQAKVEKCFERRKTKFNACDFITEYLYKNNPNAGVEDRHDVDLWEIPFIKEWLKNHSRPPLPLSLVLTDEEAATLIQSYWRGYLVRRDTEVQDLRAWQREWREDNRGIQNRISEFWNKQMPSVIRLSIESSEMMPADTESVGDRTEVSFEEMK
;
A
#
# COMPACT_ATOMS: atom_id res chain seq x y z
N MET A 1 40.15 -4.47 -30.97
CA MET A 1 39.10 -3.64 -30.34
C MET A 1 38.88 -4.18 -28.94
N SER A 2 39.32 -3.44 -27.92
CA SER A 2 39.19 -3.84 -26.51
C SER A 2 37.77 -3.56 -26.03
N VAL A 3 37.04 -4.62 -25.69
CA VAL A 3 35.72 -4.53 -25.07
C VAL A 3 35.94 -4.09 -23.62
N ILE A 4 35.65 -2.82 -23.34
CA ILE A 4 35.58 -2.30 -21.97
C ILE A 4 34.27 -2.85 -21.40
N VAL A 5 34.35 -3.92 -20.62
CA VAL A 5 33.22 -4.38 -19.81
C VAL A 5 33.09 -3.38 -18.67
N SER A 6 32.14 -2.46 -18.79
CA SER A 6 31.72 -1.63 -17.67
C SER A 6 31.20 -2.57 -16.58
N ALA A 7 31.82 -2.54 -15.41
CA ALA A 7 31.27 -3.20 -14.23
C ALA A 7 29.85 -2.65 -13.99
N PRO A 8 28.87 -3.49 -13.60
CA PRO A 8 27.56 -2.99 -13.20
C PRO A 8 27.75 -2.08 -11.99
N GLU A 9 27.25 -0.86 -12.08
CA GLU A 9 27.23 0.09 -10.96
C GLU A 9 26.52 -0.59 -9.77
N SER A 10 27.17 -0.58 -8.60
CA SER A 10 26.59 -1.10 -7.36
C SER A 10 25.28 -0.38 -7.10
N LYS A 11 24.21 -1.14 -6.82
CA LYS A 11 22.92 -0.53 -6.48
C LYS A 11 23.13 0.23 -5.17
N LEU A 12 22.71 1.49 -5.10
CA LEU A 12 22.79 2.32 -3.90
C LEU A 12 22.31 1.59 -2.63
N TRP A 13 21.29 0.75 -2.75
CA TRP A 13 20.80 -0.10 -1.66
C TRP A 13 21.82 -1.14 -1.16
N GLU A 14 22.60 -1.74 -2.06
CA GLU A 14 23.67 -2.68 -1.69
C GLU A 14 24.82 -1.95 -0.98
N GLU A 15 25.11 -0.70 -1.37
CA GLU A 15 26.08 0.16 -0.67
C GLU A 15 25.59 0.55 0.73
N ILE A 16 24.33 0.99 0.86
CA ILE A 16 23.72 1.32 2.16
C ILE A 16 23.71 0.09 3.08
N CYS A 17 23.30 -1.08 2.58
CA CYS A 17 23.33 -2.32 3.36
C CYS A 17 24.75 -2.69 3.78
N LYS A 18 25.74 -2.46 2.91
CA LYS A 18 27.15 -2.74 3.19
C LYS A 18 27.73 -1.77 4.22
N GLU A 19 27.44 -0.47 4.11
CA GLU A 19 27.84 0.53 5.11
C GLU A 19 27.21 0.24 6.47
N PHE A 20 25.94 -0.13 6.51
CA PHE A 20 25.26 -0.49 7.75
C PHE A 20 25.84 -1.77 8.37
N ALA A 21 26.14 -2.79 7.56
CA ALA A 21 26.82 -4.00 8.01
C ALA A 21 28.23 -3.72 8.55
N LEU A 22 28.96 -2.76 7.97
CA LEU A 22 30.29 -2.33 8.42
C LEU A 22 30.24 -1.50 9.71
N GLN A 23 29.15 -0.77 9.96
CA GLN A 23 28.92 -0.07 11.22
C GLN A 23 28.44 -1.00 12.34
N ARG A 24 28.03 -2.22 12.01
CA ARG A 24 27.68 -3.23 13.00
C ARG A 24 28.94 -3.63 13.77
N PRO A 25 28.92 -3.62 15.12
CA PRO A 25 30.02 -4.21 15.89
C PRO A 25 30.18 -5.70 15.53
N PRO A 26 31.33 -6.33 15.81
CA PRO A 26 31.65 -7.68 15.35
C PRO A 26 30.90 -8.72 16.19
N PHE A 27 29.57 -8.73 16.07
CA PHE A 27 28.69 -9.75 16.62
C PHE A 27 28.37 -10.75 15.51
N ASP A 28 28.36 -12.03 15.86
CA ASP A 28 28.00 -13.09 14.91
C ASP A 28 26.55 -12.89 14.45
N PRO A 29 26.21 -13.10 13.16
CA PRO A 29 24.85 -12.96 12.67
C PRO A 29 23.86 -13.95 13.34
N ASP A 30 24.36 -15.02 13.95
CA ASP A 30 23.56 -15.96 14.75
C ASP A 30 23.37 -15.49 16.20
N ASP A 31 24.13 -14.50 16.66
CA ASP A 31 24.05 -13.92 18.02
C ASP A 31 22.76 -13.12 18.22
N ASP A 32 22.04 -12.73 17.16
CA ASP A 32 20.69 -12.14 17.30
C ASP A 32 19.63 -13.16 17.75
N ASN A 33 19.81 -14.45 17.43
CA ASN A 33 18.92 -15.52 17.91
C ASN A 33 19.26 -15.94 19.36
N GLU A 34 20.49 -15.65 19.81
CA GLU A 34 20.98 -15.93 21.16
C GLU A 34 21.02 -14.68 22.07
N SER A 35 20.88 -13.48 21.51
CA SER A 35 20.79 -12.22 22.22
C SER A 35 19.43 -12.11 22.89
N VAL A 36 19.30 -12.89 23.96
CA VAL A 36 18.27 -12.74 24.97
C VAL A 36 18.41 -11.33 25.52
N THR A 37 17.56 -10.42 25.04
CA THR A 37 17.04 -9.36 25.90
C THR A 37 16.51 -10.08 27.13
N THR A 38 17.32 -10.18 28.19
CA THR A 38 16.93 -10.83 29.44
C THR A 38 15.90 -9.92 30.11
N GLU A 39 14.69 -9.94 29.60
CA GLU A 39 13.51 -9.89 30.42
C GLU A 39 13.60 -11.12 31.34
N TYR A 40 13.28 -10.93 32.62
CA TYR A 40 13.35 -12.02 33.59
C TYR A 40 12.23 -13.01 33.26
N ASP A 41 12.53 -14.00 32.41
CA ASP A 41 11.66 -15.15 32.22
C ASP A 41 11.53 -15.89 33.55
N GLU A 42 10.31 -16.22 33.96
CA GLU A 42 10.06 -16.97 35.20
C GLU A 42 10.83 -18.31 35.21
N PHE A 43 11.38 -18.68 36.37
CA PHE A 43 12.20 -19.88 36.51
C PHE A 43 11.45 -21.16 36.06
N ASN A 44 11.87 -21.72 34.93
CA ASN A 44 11.45 -23.02 34.43
C ASN A 44 12.51 -24.12 34.69
N PRO A 45 12.22 -25.14 35.51
CA PRO A 45 13.18 -26.20 35.85
C PRO A 45 13.55 -27.13 34.67
N ALA A 46 12.76 -27.15 33.59
CA ALA A 46 13.10 -27.92 32.38
C ALA A 46 14.10 -27.19 31.48
N LYS A 47 14.24 -25.88 31.62
CA LYS A 47 15.09 -25.03 30.77
C LYS A 47 16.25 -24.38 31.52
N HIS A 48 16.13 -24.21 32.84
CA HIS A 48 17.12 -23.54 33.66
C HIS A 48 17.73 -24.47 34.69
N ASN A 49 19.04 -24.33 34.87
CA ASN A 49 19.71 -24.87 36.04
C ASN A 49 19.52 -23.89 37.22
N PRO A 50 19.05 -24.35 38.40
CA PRO A 50 18.87 -23.51 39.59
C PRO A 50 20.10 -22.67 39.97
N VAL A 51 21.29 -23.18 39.66
CA VAL A 51 22.57 -22.55 40.01
C VAL A 51 22.95 -21.42 39.04
N PHE A 52 22.50 -21.51 37.78
CA PHE A 52 22.84 -20.56 36.72
C PHE A 52 21.74 -19.55 36.42
N TYR A 53 20.51 -19.80 36.88
CA TYR A 53 19.39 -18.92 36.63
C TYR A 53 19.66 -17.48 37.11
N GLY A 54 19.40 -16.51 36.23
CA GLY A 54 19.61 -15.08 36.50
C GLY A 54 21.06 -14.60 36.47
N LYS A 55 22.04 -15.47 36.16
CA LYS A 55 23.46 -15.13 36.02
C LYS A 55 23.93 -15.32 34.59
N MET A 56 24.80 -14.44 34.12
CA MET A 56 25.51 -14.68 32.85
C MET A 56 26.70 -15.59 33.12
N TYR A 57 26.89 -16.59 32.27
CA TYR A 57 27.98 -17.55 32.38
C TYR A 57 28.53 -17.89 31.00
N ALA A 58 29.81 -18.23 30.94
CA ALA A 58 30.49 -18.69 29.74
C ALA A 58 31.17 -20.02 30.04
N LYS A 59 31.07 -20.97 29.10
CA LYS A 59 31.82 -22.22 29.19
C LYS A 59 33.30 -21.92 28.99
N VAL A 60 34.14 -22.46 29.86
CA VAL A 60 35.59 -22.30 29.80
C VAL A 60 36.17 -23.63 29.35
N ASP A 61 36.79 -23.64 28.17
CA ASP A 61 37.54 -24.79 27.69
C ASP A 61 38.92 -24.80 28.39
N VAL A 62 39.24 -25.90 29.06
CA VAL A 62 40.50 -26.08 29.81
C VAL A 62 41.16 -27.38 29.33
N ASP A 63 42.48 -27.35 29.13
CA ASP A 63 43.28 -28.48 28.64
C ASP A 63 43.55 -29.57 29.71
N SER A 64 43.12 -29.33 30.95
CA SER A 64 43.34 -30.17 32.13
C SER A 64 42.05 -30.88 32.56
N ASP A 65 42.16 -31.90 33.41
CA ASP A 65 40.98 -32.56 34.00
C ASP A 65 40.17 -31.56 34.83
N ILE A 66 38.93 -31.30 34.40
CA ILE A 66 38.09 -30.18 34.84
C ILE A 66 37.70 -30.34 36.33
N ASN A 67 37.75 -31.58 36.85
CA ASN A 67 37.43 -31.88 38.25
C ASN A 67 38.63 -31.80 39.20
N ALA A 68 39.86 -31.64 38.70
CA ALA A 68 41.06 -31.70 39.52
C ALA A 68 41.15 -30.54 40.53
N ASP A 69 40.64 -29.37 40.16
CA ASP A 69 40.67 -28.14 40.98
C ASP A 69 39.29 -27.82 41.60
N PHE A 70 38.37 -28.78 41.64
CA PHE A 70 37.04 -28.55 42.20
C PHE A 70 37.06 -28.53 43.74
N ASP A 71 36.79 -27.37 44.32
CA ASP A 71 36.58 -27.19 45.75
C ASP A 71 35.08 -27.05 46.08
N SER A 72 34.54 -28.06 46.77
CA SER A 72 33.14 -28.09 47.22
C SER A 72 32.78 -26.99 48.24
N SER A 73 33.77 -26.39 48.90
CA SER A 73 33.56 -25.30 49.86
C SER A 73 33.43 -23.92 49.18
N LEU A 74 33.91 -23.80 47.93
CA LEU A 74 33.95 -22.54 47.19
C LEU A 74 32.90 -22.46 46.08
N SER A 75 32.49 -23.59 45.49
CA SER A 75 31.54 -23.58 44.37
C SER A 75 30.67 -24.83 44.30
N HIS A 76 29.53 -24.72 43.61
CA HIS A 76 28.66 -25.87 43.35
C HIS A 76 29.27 -26.74 42.24
N PRO A 77 29.18 -28.08 42.31
CA PRO A 77 29.73 -28.98 41.29
C PRO A 77 29.19 -28.73 39.88
N SER A 78 27.98 -28.18 39.76
CA SER A 78 27.43 -27.77 38.45
C SER A 78 28.13 -26.56 37.82
N CYS A 79 28.89 -25.77 38.58
CA CYS A 79 29.65 -24.62 38.08
C CYS A 79 30.98 -25.02 37.43
N VAL A 80 31.38 -26.28 37.54
CA VAL A 80 32.65 -26.80 37.02
C VAL A 80 32.67 -26.67 35.48
N GLY A 81 33.71 -26.04 34.95
CA GLY A 81 33.82 -25.74 33.51
C GLY A 81 33.07 -24.48 33.05
N TYR A 82 32.51 -23.69 33.96
CA TYR A 82 31.82 -22.44 33.66
C TYR A 82 32.36 -21.28 34.49
N SER A 83 32.50 -20.12 33.86
CA SER A 83 32.84 -18.86 34.54
C SER A 83 31.62 -17.93 34.53
N PHE A 84 31.30 -17.34 35.68
CA PHE A 84 30.27 -16.33 35.77
C PHE A 84 30.84 -14.98 35.33
N ILE A 85 30.19 -14.34 34.37
CA ILE A 85 30.57 -13.03 33.86
C ILE A 85 29.59 -11.97 34.39
N ASN A 86 30.13 -10.80 34.72
CA ASN A 86 29.29 -9.67 35.08
C ASN A 86 28.59 -9.14 33.83
N LYS A 87 27.32 -8.79 33.98
CA LYS A 87 26.60 -8.08 32.93
C LYS A 87 27.37 -6.81 32.59
N PRO A 88 27.68 -6.53 31.31
CA PRO A 88 28.23 -5.24 30.95
C PRO A 88 27.30 -4.16 31.50
N PRO A 89 27.85 -3.05 32.06
CA PRO A 89 27.00 -1.97 32.54
C PRO A 89 26.04 -1.61 31.42
N LYS A 90 24.72 -1.72 31.70
CA LYS A 90 23.72 -1.21 30.77
C LYS A 90 24.16 0.22 30.50
N LEU A 91 24.40 0.58 29.24
CA LEU A 91 24.45 1.97 28.86
C LEU A 91 23.13 2.54 29.35
N ASP A 92 23.17 3.29 30.45
CA ASP A 92 22.00 3.97 30.96
C ASP A 92 21.45 4.72 29.76
N LYS A 93 20.22 4.37 29.35
CA LYS A 93 19.47 5.18 28.39
C LYS A 93 19.53 6.56 28.99
N THR A 94 20.33 7.45 28.41
CA THR A 94 20.57 8.79 28.90
C THR A 94 19.18 9.34 29.25
N PRO A 95 18.93 9.76 30.50
CA PRO A 95 17.60 10.21 30.90
C PRO A 95 17.15 11.20 29.85
N ALA A 96 16.00 10.91 29.21
CA ALA A 96 15.55 11.59 28.00
C ALA A 96 15.80 13.08 28.18
N ALA A 97 16.81 13.60 27.48
CA ALA A 97 17.23 14.98 27.66
C ALA A 97 16.00 15.83 27.40
N MET A 98 15.72 16.79 28.29
CA MET A 98 14.61 17.71 28.08
C MET A 98 14.71 18.25 26.64
N PRO A 99 13.60 18.22 25.87
CA PRO A 99 13.67 18.52 24.45
C PRO A 99 14.27 19.93 24.27
N PRO A 100 15.30 20.07 23.42
CA PRO A 100 16.01 21.33 23.23
C PRO A 100 15.05 22.33 22.61
N ASN A 101 15.18 23.63 22.92
CA ASN A 101 14.22 24.63 22.46
C ASN A 101 14.07 24.63 20.92
N ARG A 102 12.83 24.40 20.45
CA ARG A 102 12.46 24.31 19.03
C ARG A 102 12.95 25.43 18.12
N PHE A 103 13.14 26.65 18.64
CA PHE A 103 13.49 27.83 17.83
C PHE A 103 14.98 28.16 17.89
N THR A 104 15.73 27.55 18.80
CA THR A 104 17.16 27.85 19.00
C THR A 104 18.07 26.64 18.87
N CYS A 105 17.52 25.43 18.76
CA CYS A 105 18.32 24.22 18.57
C CYS A 105 18.89 24.11 17.14
N PRO A 106 20.04 23.43 16.97
CA PRO A 106 20.58 23.09 15.67
C PRO A 106 19.60 22.24 14.83
N PRO A 107 19.65 22.30 13.48
CA PRO A 107 18.73 21.53 12.63
C PRO A 107 18.73 20.02 12.88
N ALA A 108 19.88 19.43 13.19
CA ALA A 108 19.97 18.00 13.48
C ALA A 108 19.23 17.62 14.77
N GLU A 109 19.36 18.43 15.82
CA GLU A 109 18.61 18.23 17.07
C GLU A 109 17.12 18.47 16.84
N TYR A 110 16.75 19.48 16.05
CA TYR A 110 15.36 19.73 15.72
C TYR A 110 14.70 18.49 15.08
N LEU A 111 15.35 17.89 14.09
CA LEU A 111 14.84 16.68 13.43
C LEU A 111 14.72 15.51 14.42
N ASN A 112 15.77 15.25 15.21
CA ASN A 112 15.80 14.15 16.17
C ASN A 112 14.73 14.23 17.25
N TYR A 113 14.45 15.43 17.78
CA TYR A 113 13.53 15.59 18.91
C TYR A 113 12.09 15.92 18.50
N TYR A 114 11.88 16.57 17.34
CA TYR A 114 10.55 17.06 16.96
C TYR A 114 9.94 16.38 15.73
N VAL A 115 10.76 15.82 14.82
CA VAL A 115 10.26 15.25 13.56
C VAL A 115 10.32 13.72 13.58
N PHE A 116 11.51 13.16 13.82
CA PHE A 116 11.75 11.72 13.79
C PHE A 116 10.93 10.88 14.76
N PRO A 117 10.57 11.34 15.98
CA PRO A 117 9.73 10.56 16.88
C PRO A 117 8.34 10.23 16.29
N TYR A 118 7.86 11.04 15.34
CA TYR A 118 6.59 10.81 14.64
C TYR A 118 6.80 10.23 13.24
N LEU A 119 7.84 10.68 12.54
CA LEU A 119 8.11 10.26 11.17
C LEU A 119 8.66 8.82 11.10
N LEU A 120 9.56 8.41 12.00
CA LEU A 120 10.15 7.07 11.94
C LEU A 120 9.11 5.96 12.15
N PRO A 121 8.20 6.03 13.15
CA PRO A 121 7.11 5.06 13.26
C PRO A 121 6.19 5.06 12.04
N ALA A 122 5.90 6.24 11.46
CA ALA A 122 5.08 6.34 10.26
C ALA A 122 5.73 5.64 9.05
N LEU A 123 7.06 5.80 8.89
CA LEU A 123 7.83 5.13 7.84
C LEU A 123 7.88 3.61 8.06
N GLU A 124 8.04 3.17 9.31
CA GLU A 124 8.03 1.76 9.66
C GLU A 124 6.68 1.10 9.30
N GLU A 125 5.57 1.70 9.71
CA GLU A 125 4.22 1.21 9.39
C GLU A 125 3.94 1.28 7.89
N MET A 126 4.40 2.33 7.21
CA MET A 126 4.32 2.42 5.75
C MET A 126 5.07 1.26 5.07
N MET A 127 6.23 0.85 5.59
CA MET A 127 6.99 -0.28 5.03
C MET A 127 6.26 -1.61 5.28
N LYS A 128 5.63 -1.79 6.44
CA LYS A 128 4.79 -2.96 6.73
C LYS A 128 3.62 -3.03 5.76
N GLN A 129 2.90 -1.92 5.56
CA GLN A 129 1.79 -1.87 4.60
C GLN A 129 2.26 -2.10 3.15
N ALA A 130 3.40 -1.52 2.77
CA ALA A 130 3.99 -1.74 1.45
C ALA A 130 4.33 -3.22 1.20
N LYS A 131 4.72 -3.96 2.24
CA LYS A 131 4.92 -5.42 2.15
C LYS A 131 3.61 -6.15 1.91
N VAL A 132 2.54 -5.79 2.62
CA VAL A 132 1.19 -6.38 2.45
C VAL A 132 0.65 -6.15 1.03
N GLU A 133 0.83 -4.93 0.51
CA GLU A 133 0.44 -4.55 -0.86
C GLU A 133 1.40 -5.08 -1.95
N LYS A 134 2.40 -5.90 -1.57
CA LYS A 134 3.41 -6.49 -2.46
C LYS A 134 4.19 -5.47 -3.29
N CYS A 135 4.44 -4.29 -2.71
CA CYS A 135 5.14 -3.20 -3.39
C CYS A 135 6.60 -3.52 -3.73
N PHE A 136 7.22 -4.42 -2.98
CA PHE A 136 8.60 -4.86 -3.23
C PHE A 136 8.71 -5.95 -4.30
N GLU A 137 7.59 -6.61 -4.64
CA GLU A 137 7.55 -7.67 -5.65
C GLU A 137 7.10 -7.13 -7.01
N ARG A 138 6.18 -6.17 -7.01
CA ARG A 138 5.54 -5.63 -8.22
C ARG A 138 6.22 -4.34 -8.67
N ARG A 139 6.54 -4.25 -9.97
CA ARG A 139 7.13 -3.04 -10.57
C ARG A 139 6.20 -1.82 -10.51
N LYS A 140 4.88 -2.02 -10.51
CA LYS A 140 3.87 -0.95 -10.43
C LYS A 140 2.82 -1.34 -9.39
N THR A 141 2.42 -0.38 -8.58
CA THR A 141 1.51 -0.56 -7.45
C THR A 141 0.47 0.55 -7.43
N LYS A 142 -0.71 0.25 -6.86
CA LYS A 142 -1.72 1.28 -6.54
C LYS A 142 -1.40 2.05 -5.26
N PHE A 143 -0.58 1.46 -4.39
CA PHE A 143 -0.22 2.03 -3.09
C PHE A 143 0.63 3.29 -3.25
N ASN A 144 0.21 4.37 -2.61
CA ASN A 144 0.96 5.63 -2.56
C ASN A 144 1.49 5.86 -1.13
N ALA A 145 2.82 5.79 -0.99
CA ALA A 145 3.51 5.95 0.29
C ALA A 145 3.27 7.34 0.92
N CYS A 146 3.26 8.41 0.12
CA CYS A 146 3.06 9.76 0.64
C CYS A 146 1.64 9.94 1.19
N ASP A 147 0.65 9.35 0.50
CA ASP A 147 -0.74 9.38 0.94
C ASP A 147 -0.89 8.64 2.28
N PHE A 148 -0.32 7.43 2.39
CA PHE A 148 -0.33 6.66 3.64
C PHE A 148 0.34 7.41 4.80
N ILE A 149 1.53 7.99 4.60
CA ILE A 149 2.23 8.74 5.64
C ILE A 149 1.42 9.97 6.06
N THR A 150 0.76 10.64 5.11
CA THR A 150 -0.08 11.81 5.40
C THR A 150 -1.26 11.43 6.30
N GLU A 151 -1.95 10.34 5.97
CA GLU A 151 -3.05 9.82 6.78
C GLU A 151 -2.56 9.39 8.17
N TYR A 152 -1.47 8.62 8.23
CA TYR A 152 -0.90 8.13 9.49
C TYR A 152 -0.50 9.27 10.43
N LEU A 153 0.20 10.29 9.92
CA LEU A 153 0.61 11.45 10.71
C LEU A 153 -0.58 12.29 11.14
N TYR A 154 -1.63 12.38 10.33
CA TYR A 154 -2.85 13.10 10.69
C TYR A 154 -3.60 12.41 11.84
N LYS A 155 -3.72 11.08 11.78
CA LYS A 155 -4.36 10.24 12.81
C LYS A 155 -3.60 10.26 14.13
N ASN A 156 -2.26 10.23 14.08
CA ASN A 156 -1.40 10.14 15.25
C ASN A 156 -0.82 11.48 15.72
N ASN A 157 -1.43 12.62 15.35
CA ASN A 157 -0.92 13.93 15.73
C ASN A 157 -1.24 14.25 17.21
N PRO A 158 -0.23 14.38 18.09
CA PRO A 158 -0.45 14.61 19.53
C PRO A 158 -0.95 16.02 19.87
N ASN A 159 -0.78 16.99 18.97
CA ASN A 159 -1.18 18.38 19.21
C ASN A 159 -2.65 18.65 18.85
N ALA A 160 -3.34 17.63 18.33
CA ALA A 160 -4.74 17.73 18.00
C ALA A 160 -5.60 17.47 19.24
N GLY A 161 -6.13 18.52 19.86
CA GLY A 161 -7.16 18.40 20.91
C GLY A 161 -8.52 17.88 20.41
N VAL A 162 -8.54 17.04 19.37
CA VAL A 162 -9.73 16.50 18.71
C VAL A 162 -9.67 14.98 18.85
N GLU A 163 -10.45 14.42 19.76
CA GLU A 163 -10.36 13.03 20.24
C GLU A 163 -10.82 11.94 19.25
N ASP A 164 -11.04 12.24 17.97
CA ASP A 164 -11.69 11.25 17.08
C ASP A 164 -11.17 11.27 15.63
N ARG A 165 -9.84 11.31 15.46
CA ARG A 165 -9.21 11.31 14.13
C ARG A 165 -8.92 9.92 13.58
N HIS A 166 -8.99 8.88 14.42
CA HIS A 166 -8.56 7.53 14.04
C HIS A 166 -9.37 6.93 12.88
N ASP A 167 -10.64 7.33 12.73
CA ASP A 167 -11.55 6.84 11.68
C ASP A 167 -11.66 7.76 10.45
N VAL A 168 -10.85 8.83 10.38
CA VAL A 168 -10.88 9.74 9.23
C VAL A 168 -10.06 9.14 8.08
N ASP A 169 -10.72 8.90 6.95
CA ASP A 169 -10.06 8.49 5.71
C ASP A 169 -9.27 9.65 5.07
N LEU A 170 -8.24 9.34 4.28
CA LEU A 170 -7.35 10.31 3.65
C LEU A 170 -8.13 11.39 2.87
N TRP A 171 -9.15 10.99 2.11
CA TRP A 171 -9.91 11.88 1.25
C TRP A 171 -10.80 12.86 2.02
N GLU A 172 -11.10 12.55 3.29
CA GLU A 172 -11.92 13.37 4.18
C GLU A 172 -11.10 14.36 5.01
N ILE A 173 -9.76 14.25 4.98
CA ILE A 173 -8.88 15.20 5.67
C ILE A 173 -9.10 16.61 5.10
N PRO A 174 -9.43 17.64 5.93
CA PRO A 174 -9.90 18.94 5.45
C PRO A 174 -8.99 19.63 4.43
N PHE A 175 -7.68 19.70 4.71
CA PHE A 175 -6.73 20.36 3.82
C PHE A 175 -6.51 19.58 2.52
N ILE A 176 -6.64 18.25 2.55
CA ILE A 176 -6.53 17.40 1.35
C ILE A 176 -7.78 17.58 0.49
N LYS A 177 -8.96 17.50 1.10
CA LYS A 177 -10.25 17.69 0.44
C LYS A 177 -10.34 19.05 -0.24
N GLU A 178 -9.88 20.10 0.43
CA GLU A 178 -9.85 21.45 -0.14
C GLU A 178 -8.85 21.55 -1.32
N TRP A 179 -7.66 20.98 -1.17
CA TRP A 179 -6.64 20.97 -2.23
C TRP A 179 -7.11 20.24 -3.49
N LEU A 180 -7.76 19.08 -3.33
CA LEU A 180 -8.21 18.23 -4.42
C LEU A 180 -9.37 18.81 -5.24
N LYS A 181 -10.13 19.78 -4.70
CA LYS A 181 -11.16 20.50 -5.47
C LYS A 181 -10.57 21.21 -6.69
N ASN A 182 -9.38 21.79 -6.54
CA ASN A 182 -8.70 22.52 -7.60
C ASN A 182 -7.63 21.68 -8.32
N HIS A 183 -7.28 20.52 -7.77
CA HIS A 183 -6.22 19.64 -8.28
C HIS A 183 -6.67 18.18 -8.23
N SER A 184 -7.64 17.82 -9.08
CA SER A 184 -8.11 16.45 -9.17
C SER A 184 -6.97 15.53 -9.63
N ARG A 185 -6.81 14.38 -8.96
CA ARG A 185 -5.80 13.41 -9.34
C ARG A 185 -6.25 12.66 -10.60
N PRO A 186 -5.33 12.35 -11.52
CA PRO A 186 -5.66 11.49 -12.65
C PRO A 186 -6.08 10.11 -12.13
N PRO A 187 -7.08 9.46 -12.77
CA PRO A 187 -7.50 8.13 -12.36
C PRO A 187 -6.36 7.12 -12.55
N LEU A 188 -6.27 6.18 -11.62
CA LEU A 188 -5.30 5.08 -11.74
C LEU A 188 -5.66 4.20 -12.96
N PRO A 189 -4.64 3.64 -13.64
CA PRO A 189 -4.89 2.73 -14.75
C PRO A 189 -5.61 1.47 -14.25
N LEU A 190 -6.58 0.98 -15.03
CA LEU A 190 -7.39 -0.21 -14.69
C LEU A 190 -6.55 -1.42 -14.28
N SER A 191 -5.37 -1.61 -14.91
CA SER A 191 -4.45 -2.70 -14.58
C SER A 191 -3.95 -2.69 -13.12
N LEU A 192 -4.02 -1.55 -12.42
CA LEU A 192 -3.64 -1.41 -11.01
C LEU A 192 -4.84 -1.43 -10.06
N VAL A 193 -6.04 -1.15 -10.58
CA VAL A 193 -7.27 -1.07 -9.79
C VAL A 193 -7.96 -2.42 -9.73
N LEU A 194 -8.05 -3.12 -10.87
CA LEU A 194 -8.75 -4.39 -10.97
C LEU A 194 -8.08 -5.48 -10.13
N THR A 195 -8.91 -6.26 -9.46
CA THR A 195 -8.49 -7.52 -8.86
C THR A 195 -8.16 -8.55 -9.94
N ASP A 196 -7.39 -9.58 -9.59
CA ASP A 196 -7.01 -10.64 -10.52
C ASP A 196 -8.27 -11.37 -11.06
N GLU A 197 -9.32 -11.50 -10.25
CA GLU A 197 -10.60 -12.13 -10.64
C GLU A 197 -11.42 -11.29 -11.62
N GLU A 198 -11.56 -9.99 -11.35
CA GLU A 198 -12.23 -9.06 -12.25
C GLU A 198 -11.48 -8.94 -13.58
N ALA A 199 -10.15 -8.83 -13.51
CA ALA A 199 -9.30 -8.79 -14.69
C ALA A 199 -9.43 -10.08 -15.51
N ALA A 200 -9.44 -11.25 -14.86
CA ALA A 200 -9.65 -12.53 -15.54
C ALA A 200 -11.02 -12.59 -16.22
N THR A 201 -12.09 -12.17 -15.53
CA THR A 201 -13.45 -12.15 -16.09
C THR A 201 -13.54 -11.22 -17.30
N LEU A 202 -12.93 -10.03 -17.20
CA LEU A 202 -12.85 -9.07 -18.30
C LEU A 202 -12.09 -9.66 -19.49
N ILE A 203 -10.90 -10.20 -19.28
CA ILE A 203 -10.09 -10.81 -20.35
C ILE A 203 -10.86 -11.97 -21.02
N GLN A 204 -11.46 -12.86 -20.22
CA GLN A 204 -12.18 -14.01 -20.74
C GLN A 204 -13.44 -13.60 -21.53
N SER A 205 -14.21 -12.62 -21.06
CA SER A 205 -15.39 -12.12 -21.78
C SER A 205 -14.98 -11.48 -23.12
N TYR A 206 -13.91 -10.69 -23.14
CA TYR A 206 -13.35 -10.11 -24.35
C TYR A 206 -12.86 -11.19 -25.33
N TRP A 207 -12.19 -12.23 -24.82
CA TRP A 207 -11.73 -13.36 -25.62
C TRP A 207 -12.88 -14.16 -26.24
N ARG A 208 -13.89 -14.53 -25.44
CA ARG A 208 -15.11 -15.20 -25.93
C ARG A 208 -15.79 -14.37 -27.01
N GLY A 209 -15.94 -13.06 -26.77
CA GLY A 209 -16.46 -12.14 -27.76
C GLY A 209 -15.60 -12.06 -29.02
N TYR A 210 -14.28 -12.06 -28.90
CA TYR A 210 -13.36 -12.09 -30.04
C TYR A 210 -13.50 -13.38 -30.85
N LEU A 211 -13.62 -14.54 -30.21
CA LEU A 211 -13.82 -15.81 -30.90
C LEU A 211 -15.11 -15.82 -31.72
N VAL A 212 -16.23 -15.33 -31.16
CA VAL A 212 -17.49 -15.19 -31.88
C VAL A 212 -17.35 -14.22 -33.06
N ARG A 213 -16.63 -13.12 -32.88
CA ARG A 213 -16.35 -12.17 -33.97
C ARG A 213 -15.40 -12.71 -35.03
N ARG A 214 -14.64 -13.76 -34.75
CA ARG A 214 -13.76 -14.38 -35.73
C ARG A 214 -14.53 -15.32 -36.66
N ASP A 215 -15.72 -15.76 -36.26
CA ASP A 215 -16.59 -16.59 -37.07
C ASP A 215 -17.01 -15.86 -38.35
N THR A 216 -16.91 -16.55 -39.49
CA THR A 216 -17.19 -16.00 -40.82
C THR A 216 -18.65 -15.59 -40.95
N GLU A 217 -19.59 -16.39 -40.44
CA GLU A 217 -21.02 -16.07 -40.53
C GLU A 217 -21.35 -14.79 -39.74
N VAL A 218 -20.69 -14.60 -38.60
CA VAL A 218 -20.85 -13.41 -37.77
C VAL A 218 -20.21 -12.18 -38.42
N GLN A 219 -19.08 -12.33 -39.12
CA GLN A 219 -18.47 -11.25 -39.89
C GLN A 219 -19.34 -10.83 -41.07
N ASP A 220 -19.89 -11.79 -41.81
CA ASP A 220 -20.79 -11.53 -42.94
C ASP A 220 -22.07 -10.81 -42.46
N LEU A 221 -22.66 -11.28 -41.35
CA LEU A 221 -23.79 -10.59 -40.72
C LEU A 221 -23.45 -9.15 -40.31
N ARG A 222 -22.25 -8.92 -39.77
CA ARG A 222 -21.80 -7.57 -39.37
C ARG A 222 -21.55 -6.67 -40.57
N ALA A 223 -21.03 -7.21 -41.67
CA ALA A 223 -20.87 -6.49 -42.92
C ALA A 223 -22.23 -6.11 -43.49
N TRP A 224 -23.15 -7.06 -43.57
CA TRP A 224 -24.52 -6.83 -44.01
C TRP A 224 -25.25 -5.79 -43.13
N GLN A 225 -25.13 -5.88 -41.79
CA GLN A 225 -25.71 -4.88 -40.87
C GLN A 225 -25.09 -3.48 -41.03
N ARG A 226 -23.84 -3.39 -41.51
CA ARG A 226 -23.20 -2.11 -41.81
C ARG A 226 -23.78 -1.53 -43.11
N GLU A 227 -23.78 -2.32 -44.18
CA GLU A 227 -24.36 -1.96 -45.48
C GLU A 227 -25.83 -1.56 -45.36
N TRP A 228 -26.62 -2.37 -44.64
CA TRP A 228 -28.03 -2.07 -44.41
C TRP A 228 -28.22 -0.73 -43.69
N ARG A 229 -27.38 -0.37 -42.71
CA ARG A 229 -27.43 0.94 -42.05
C ARG A 229 -27.03 2.09 -42.97
N GLU A 230 -26.12 1.84 -43.91
CA GLU A 230 -25.70 2.83 -44.92
C GLU A 230 -26.79 3.05 -45.98
N ASP A 231 -27.39 1.96 -46.50
CA ASP A 231 -28.47 2.01 -47.49
C ASP A 231 -29.76 2.65 -46.93
N ASN A 232 -30.08 2.34 -45.67
CA ASN A 232 -31.21 2.91 -44.94
C ASN A 232 -30.86 4.22 -44.24
N ARG A 233 -29.68 4.81 -44.50
CA ARG A 233 -29.31 6.10 -43.94
C ARG A 233 -30.25 7.18 -44.47
N GLY A 234 -30.87 7.93 -43.56
CA GLY A 234 -31.86 8.96 -43.92
C GLY A 234 -33.19 8.40 -44.42
N ILE A 235 -33.50 7.11 -44.15
CA ILE A 235 -34.79 6.53 -44.51
C ILE A 235 -35.96 7.31 -43.89
N GLN A 236 -35.81 7.82 -42.67
CA GLN A 236 -36.80 8.67 -42.02
C GLN A 236 -37.04 9.96 -42.82
N ASN A 237 -35.98 10.59 -43.35
CA ASN A 237 -36.13 11.79 -44.17
C ASN A 237 -36.84 11.47 -45.49
N ARG A 238 -36.49 10.35 -46.15
CA ARG A 238 -37.15 9.90 -47.38
C ARG A 238 -38.63 9.55 -47.15
N ILE A 239 -38.95 8.92 -46.02
CA ILE A 239 -40.33 8.61 -45.61
C ILE A 239 -41.09 9.92 -45.36
N SER A 240 -40.50 10.86 -44.62
CA SER A 240 -41.09 12.17 -44.37
C SER A 240 -41.31 12.96 -45.66
N GLU A 241 -40.36 12.97 -46.59
CA GLU A 241 -40.51 13.59 -47.91
C GLU A 241 -41.62 12.91 -48.74
N PHE A 242 -41.70 11.58 -48.71
CA PHE A 242 -42.75 10.83 -49.37
C PHE A 242 -44.15 11.19 -48.84
N TRP A 243 -44.34 11.19 -47.52
CA TRP A 243 -45.61 11.57 -46.91
C TRP A 243 -45.94 13.05 -47.12
N ASN A 244 -44.96 13.95 -47.04
CA ASN A 244 -45.15 15.37 -47.37
C ASN A 244 -45.62 15.60 -48.81
N LYS A 245 -45.24 14.70 -49.74
CA LYS A 245 -45.65 14.76 -51.14
C LYS A 245 -47.02 14.12 -51.40
N GLN A 246 -47.39 13.08 -50.64
CA GLN A 246 -48.65 12.36 -50.78
C GLN A 246 -49.79 12.93 -49.93
N MET A 247 -49.49 13.68 -48.88
CA MET A 247 -50.52 14.36 -48.10
C MET A 247 -51.18 15.46 -48.94
N PRO A 248 -52.51 15.44 -49.11
CA PRO A 248 -53.25 16.58 -49.65
C PRO A 248 -52.95 17.82 -48.81
N SER A 249 -52.74 18.96 -49.47
CA SER A 249 -52.42 20.25 -48.82
C SER A 249 -53.37 20.62 -47.67
N VAL A 250 -54.61 20.14 -47.73
CA VAL A 250 -55.66 20.35 -46.71
C VAL A 250 -55.34 19.64 -45.38
N ILE A 251 -54.73 18.45 -45.40
CA ILE A 251 -54.40 17.69 -44.17
C ILE A 251 -53.12 18.22 -43.52
N ARG A 252 -52.16 18.70 -44.33
CA ARG A 252 -50.90 19.30 -43.84
C ARG A 252 -51.16 20.53 -42.97
N LEU A 253 -52.09 21.39 -43.42
CA LEU A 253 -52.52 22.56 -42.66
C LEU A 253 -53.25 22.18 -41.37
N SER A 254 -54.03 21.10 -41.34
CA SER A 254 -54.76 20.68 -40.12
C SER A 254 -53.83 20.16 -39.02
N ILE A 255 -52.72 19.51 -39.37
CA ILE A 255 -51.74 18.98 -38.40
C ILE A 255 -50.86 20.10 -37.84
N GLU A 256 -50.33 20.99 -38.68
CA GLU A 256 -49.57 22.18 -38.23
C GLU A 256 -50.44 23.16 -37.42
N SER A 257 -51.74 23.23 -37.68
CA SER A 257 -52.69 24.02 -36.88
C SER A 257 -53.03 23.38 -35.53
N SER A 258 -52.83 22.07 -35.37
CA SER A 258 -53.15 21.33 -34.14
C SER A 258 -51.97 21.24 -33.16
N GLU A 259 -50.74 21.41 -33.63
CA GLU A 259 -49.54 21.46 -32.76
C GLU A 259 -49.32 22.84 -32.11
N MET A 260 -50.12 23.86 -32.46
CA MET A 260 -50.01 25.21 -31.92
C MET A 260 -51.00 25.51 -30.76
N MET A 261 -51.33 24.50 -29.95
CA MET A 261 -51.95 24.69 -28.63
C MET A 261 -50.92 24.35 -27.55
N PRO A 262 -50.61 25.26 -26.60
CA PRO A 262 -49.69 24.96 -25.51
C PRO A 262 -50.36 23.89 -24.64
N ALA A 263 -49.75 22.71 -24.57
CA ALA A 263 -50.12 21.73 -23.55
C ALA A 263 -49.72 22.30 -22.19
N ASP A 264 -50.74 22.58 -21.39
CA ASP A 264 -50.63 23.02 -20.01
C ASP A 264 -49.66 22.15 -19.22
N THR A 265 -48.83 22.83 -18.43
CA THR A 265 -48.01 22.25 -17.38
C THR A 265 -48.87 21.55 -16.34
N GLU A 266 -48.94 20.23 -16.37
CA GLU A 266 -49.28 19.43 -15.20
C GLU A 266 -48.18 18.41 -14.91
N SER A 267 -47.60 18.58 -13.72
CA SER A 267 -46.72 17.62 -13.07
C SER A 267 -47.45 16.30 -12.82
N VAL A 268 -46.76 15.18 -13.05
CA VAL A 268 -46.82 13.86 -12.35
C VAL A 268 -46.00 12.96 -13.30
N GLY A 269 -44.83 12.48 -12.95
CA GLY A 269 -44.61 11.49 -11.91
C GLY A 269 -43.54 10.53 -12.44
N ASP A 270 -42.47 10.43 -11.67
CA ASP A 270 -41.40 9.43 -11.67
C ASP A 270 -41.63 8.15 -12.52
N ARG A 271 -40.72 7.92 -13.48
CA ARG A 271 -40.41 6.60 -14.03
C ARG A 271 -38.95 6.54 -14.45
N THR A 272 -38.07 6.40 -13.44
CA THR A 272 -36.86 5.56 -13.47
C THR A 272 -36.35 5.14 -14.86
N GLU A 273 -35.46 5.96 -15.44
CA GLU A 273 -34.45 5.45 -16.37
C GLU A 273 -33.26 4.92 -15.55
N VAL A 274 -33.26 3.60 -15.35
CA VAL A 274 -32.03 2.86 -15.09
C VAL A 274 -31.32 2.73 -16.44
N SER A 275 -30.46 3.69 -16.76
CA SER A 275 -29.46 3.54 -17.83
C SER A 275 -28.13 3.12 -17.20
N PHE A 276 -27.92 1.80 -17.25
CA PHE A 276 -26.66 1.08 -17.39
C PHE A 276 -25.45 1.95 -17.80
N GLU A 277 -24.77 2.55 -16.82
CA GLU A 277 -23.40 3.09 -16.97
C GLU A 277 -22.49 2.64 -15.82
N GLU A 278 -22.76 1.47 -15.26
CA GLU A 278 -21.83 0.70 -14.43
C GLU A 278 -21.65 -0.69 -15.02
N MET A 279 -20.79 -0.77 -16.03
CA MET A 279 -20.02 -1.98 -16.35
C MET A 279 -18.85 -1.55 -17.25
N LYS A 280 -17.82 -0.98 -16.62
CA LYS A 280 -16.43 -0.99 -17.12
C LYS A 280 -15.46 -0.53 -16.04
#